data_AF-T1AM14-F1
#
_entry.id   AF-T1AM14-F1
#
_cell.length_a   1.000
_cell.length_b   1.000
_cell.length_c   1.000
_cell.angle_alpha   90.00
_cell.angle_beta   90.00
_cell.angle_gamma   90.00
#
_symmetry.space_group_name_H-M   'P 1'
#
loop_
_entity.id
_entity.type
_entity.pdbx_description
1 polymer ?
#
loop_
_entity_poly.entity_id
_entity_poly.type
_entity_poly.pdbx_seq_one_letter_code
_entity_poly.pdbx_strand_id
1 'polypeptide(L)'
;MQCLIINRGRILGFEDFDELAKVPYDEAFVVDMDAIVHYHFNFKLYNELSKYIEFTLMAYPYKENDLMDIIISGASRVVINETLDEKTI
;
A
#
# COMPACT_ATOMS: atom_id res chain seq x y z
N MET A 1 4.37 -13.17 -6.32
CA MET A 1 4.28 -12.03 -5.41
C MET A 1 5.61 -11.28 -5.37
N GLN A 2 5.65 -10.08 -5.93
CA GLN A 2 6.83 -9.19 -5.95
C GLN A 2 6.76 -8.20 -4.77
N CYS A 3 7.90 -7.82 -4.19
CA CYS A 3 7.94 -6.76 -3.18
C CYS A 3 8.18 -5.38 -3.83
N LEU A 4 7.33 -4.41 -3.52
CA LEU A 4 7.40 -3.02 -3.97
C LEU A 4 7.59 -2.10 -2.77
N ILE A 5 8.43 -1.08 -2.91
CA ILE A 5 8.72 -0.12 -1.84
C ILE A 5 8.27 1.25 -2.28
N ILE A 6 7.40 1.90 -1.50
CA ILE A 6 7.06 3.31 -1.65
C ILE A 6 7.95 4.12 -0.72
N ASN A 7 8.60 5.15 -1.27
CA ASN A 7 9.44 6.07 -0.51
C ASN A 7 9.51 7.42 -1.23
N ARG A 8 9.26 8.50 -0.51
CA ARG A 8 9.12 9.87 -1.04
C ARG A 8 8.05 9.96 -2.14
N GLY A 9 6.90 9.33 -1.92
CA GLY A 9 5.73 9.41 -2.78
C GLY A 9 5.83 8.68 -4.12
N ARG A 10 6.77 7.74 -4.25
CA ARG A 10 7.00 6.98 -5.48
C ARG A 10 7.35 5.52 -5.19
N ILE A 11 7.04 4.65 -6.13
CA ILE A 11 7.44 3.23 -6.10
C ILE A 11 8.89 3.14 -6.59
N LEU A 12 9.79 2.64 -5.75
CA LEU A 12 11.21 2.51 -6.09
C LEU A 12 11.40 1.46 -7.19
N GLY A 13 12.25 1.78 -8.16
CA GLY A 13 12.55 0.90 -9.30
C GLY A 13 11.59 1.05 -10.49
N PHE A 14 10.62 1.96 -10.40
CA PHE A 14 9.70 2.31 -11.49
C PHE A 14 9.73 3.83 -11.71
N GLU A 15 9.80 4.24 -12.97
CA GLU A 15 9.72 5.66 -13.34
C GLU A 15 8.27 6.16 -13.35
N ASP A 16 7.35 5.31 -13.82
CA ASP A 16 5.93 5.61 -13.94
C ASP A 16 5.03 4.35 -13.85
N PHE A 17 3.72 4.55 -13.98
CA PHE A 17 2.73 3.48 -13.97
C PHE A 17 2.67 2.66 -15.27
N ASP A 18 3.17 3.18 -16.39
CA ASP A 18 3.20 2.44 -17.65
C ASP A 18 4.24 1.33 -17.60
N GLU A 19 5.31 1.49 -16.80
CA GLU A 19 6.24 0.40 -16.48
C GLU A 19 5.58 -0.67 -15.60
N LEU A 20 4.76 -0.27 -14.64
CA LEU A 20 3.97 -1.19 -13.81
C LEU A 20 2.96 -1.98 -14.64
N ALA A 21 2.32 -1.40 -15.65
CA ALA A 21 1.40 -2.13 -16.52
C ALA A 21 2.07 -3.26 -17.33
N LYS A 22 3.40 -3.24 -17.46
CA LYS A 22 4.18 -4.23 -18.21
C LYS A 22 4.71 -5.37 -17.33
N VAL A 23 4.50 -5.31 -16.02
CA VAL A 23 5.01 -6.35 -15.13
C VAL A 23 4.19 -7.63 -15.25
N PRO A 24 4.83 -8.81 -15.24
CA PRO A 24 4.16 -10.09 -15.47
C PRO A 24 3.48 -10.67 -14.21
N TYR A 25 3.35 -9.91 -13.13
CA TYR A 25 2.85 -10.41 -11.85
C TYR A 25 1.49 -9.81 -11.50
N ASP A 26 0.58 -10.69 -11.09
CA ASP A 26 -0.81 -10.34 -10.71
C ASP A 26 -0.93 -9.88 -9.24
N GLU A 27 0.11 -10.13 -8.43
CA GLU A 27 0.12 -9.82 -6.99
C GLU A 27 1.43 -9.18 -6.51
N ALA A 28 1.32 -8.17 -5.66
CA ALA A 28 2.44 -7.51 -4.98
C ALA A 28 2.27 -7.41 -3.45
N PHE A 29 3.41 -7.40 -2.76
CA PHE A 29 3.52 -6.96 -1.38
C PHE A 29 4.13 -5.56 -1.38
N VAL A 30 3.39 -4.58 -0.87
CA VAL A 30 3.77 -3.16 -0.93
C VAL A 30 4.15 -2.69 0.47
N VAL A 31 5.33 -2.08 0.60
CA VAL A 31 5.79 -1.46 1.84
C VAL A 31 5.82 0.05 1.64
N ASP A 32 4.97 0.78 2.37
CA ASP A 32 4.99 2.24 2.35
C ASP A 32 5.85 2.79 3.49
N MET A 33 7.08 3.18 3.14
CA MET A 33 8.02 3.75 4.10
C MET A 33 7.60 5.15 4.54
N ASP A 34 6.89 5.92 3.72
CA ASP A 34 6.40 7.24 4.09
C ASP A 34 5.30 7.13 5.14
N ALA A 35 4.40 6.15 4.99
CA ALA A 35 3.39 5.84 5.99
C ALA A 35 4.03 5.34 7.29
N ILE A 36 4.95 4.37 7.21
CA ILE A 36 5.57 3.77 8.39
C ILE A 36 6.41 4.79 9.19
N VAL A 37 7.21 5.62 8.51
CA VAL A 37 8.19 6.50 9.17
C VAL A 37 7.61 7.88 9.46
N HIS A 38 6.72 8.38 8.61
CA HIS A 38 6.23 9.77 8.67
C HIS A 38 4.71 9.86 8.85
N TYR A 39 4.00 8.74 8.94
CA TYR A 39 2.54 8.70 9.00
C TYR A 39 1.88 9.48 7.86
N HIS A 40 2.50 9.38 6.67
CA HIS A 40 2.03 10.00 5.44
C HIS A 40 1.64 8.92 4.43
N PHE A 41 0.34 8.65 4.34
CA PHE A 41 -0.19 7.61 3.44
C PHE A 41 -0.29 8.09 1.99
N ASN A 42 0.17 7.27 1.06
CA ASN A 42 0.12 7.55 -0.37
C ASN A 42 -1.19 7.07 -1.04
N PHE A 43 -2.36 7.47 -0.52
CA PHE A 43 -3.68 6.97 -0.99
C PHE A 43 -3.91 7.07 -2.51
N LYS A 44 -3.47 8.17 -3.12
CA LYS A 44 -3.57 8.33 -4.58
C LYS A 44 -2.74 7.28 -5.31
N LEU A 45 -1.53 6.99 -4.83
CA LEU A 45 -0.63 6.00 -5.41
C LEU A 45 -1.21 4.58 -5.23
N TYR A 46 -1.82 4.29 -4.08
CA TYR A 46 -2.52 3.02 -3.83
C TYR A 46 -3.66 2.81 -4.83
N ASN A 47 -4.49 3.84 -5.04
CA ASN A 47 -5.61 3.76 -5.97
C ASN A 47 -5.13 3.51 -7.39
N GLU A 48 -4.12 4.24 -7.85
CA GLU A 48 -3.53 3.99 -9.17
C GLU A 48 -2.92 2.59 -9.28
N LEU A 49 -2.19 2.12 -8.26
CA LEU A 49 -1.60 0.78 -8.25
C LEU A 49 -2.66 -0.33 -8.34
N SER A 50 -3.79 -0.16 -7.63
CA SER A 50 -4.88 -1.14 -7.59
C SER A 50 -5.52 -1.44 -8.95
N LYS A 51 -5.33 -0.56 -9.94
CA LYS A 51 -5.86 -0.75 -11.31
C LYS A 51 -5.09 -1.78 -12.11
N TYR A 52 -3.85 -2.08 -11.70
CA TYR A 52 -2.93 -2.94 -12.44
C TYR A 52 -2.65 -4.27 -11.73
N ILE A 53 -2.66 -4.27 -10.40
CA ILE A 53 -2.20 -5.42 -9.62
C ILE A 53 -2.96 -5.54 -8.30
N GLU A 54 -3.22 -6.76 -7.85
CA GLU A 54 -3.70 -7.02 -6.48
C GLU A 54 -2.53 -6.78 -5.51
N PHE A 55 -2.76 -6.11 -4.38
CA PHE A 55 -1.67 -5.93 -3.42
C PHE A 55 -2.05 -6.04 -1.95
N THR A 56 -1.08 -6.55 -1.18
CA THR A 56 -1.08 -6.49 0.29
C THR A 56 -0.23 -5.30 0.72
N LEU A 57 -0.76 -4.40 1.53
CA LEU A 57 -0.07 -3.19 1.97
C LEU A 57 0.42 -3.30 3.41
N MET A 58 1.69 -2.95 3.62
CA MET A 58 2.28 -2.70 4.92
C MET A 58 2.51 -1.20 5.08
N ALA A 59 1.62 -0.55 5.84
CA ALA A 59 1.65 0.90 6.10
C ALA A 59 1.39 1.27 7.57
N TYR A 60 1.21 0.29 8.45
CA TYR A 60 0.95 0.46 9.90
C TYR A 60 -0.08 1.55 10.23
N PRO A 61 -1.35 1.37 9.80
CA PRO A 61 -2.43 2.24 10.24
C PRO A 61 -2.54 2.23 11.78
N TYR A 62 -2.83 3.39 12.38
CA TYR A 62 -3.00 3.52 13.84
C TYR A 62 -4.47 3.67 14.23
N LYS A 63 -5.33 4.08 13.31
CA LYS A 63 -6.76 4.29 13.52
C LYS A 63 -7.56 3.41 12.56
N GLU A 64 -8.76 3.02 12.97
CA GLU A 64 -9.71 2.29 12.14
C GLU A 64 -9.99 3.03 10.81
N ASN A 65 -10.15 4.35 10.86
CA ASN A 65 -10.34 5.15 9.64
C ASN A 65 -9.15 5.05 8.67
N ASP A 66 -7.91 4.96 9.16
CA ASP A 66 -6.74 4.80 8.28
C ASP A 66 -6.80 3.44 7.56
N LEU A 67 -7.18 2.39 8.29
CA LEU A 67 -7.37 1.05 7.74
C LEU A 67 -8.47 1.05 6.67
N MET A 68 -9.60 1.69 6.95
CA MET A 68 -10.70 1.84 6.00
C MET A 68 -10.28 2.61 4.75
N ASP A 69 -9.58 3.74 4.91
CA ASP A 69 -9.10 4.54 3.80
C ASP A 69 -8.09 3.77 2.94
N ILE A 70 -7.23 2.94 3.55
CA ILE A 70 -6.30 2.06 2.83
C ILE A 70 -7.06 1.04 1.97
N ILE A 71 -8.07 0.36 2.54
CA ILE A 71 -8.86 -0.66 1.83
C ILE A 71 -9.65 -0.01 0.69
N ILE A 72 -10.32 1.12 0.96
CA ILE A 72 -11.07 1.89 -0.06
C ILE A 72 -10.14 2.38 -1.18
N SER A 73 -8.88 2.67 -0.86
CA SER A 73 -7.85 3.04 -1.84
C SER A 73 -7.30 1.85 -2.64
N GLY A 74 -7.85 0.64 -2.46
CA GLY A 74 -7.62 -0.50 -3.34
C GLY A 74 -6.63 -1.55 -2.84
N ALA A 75 -6.18 -1.45 -1.58
CA ALA A 75 -5.42 -2.55 -0.97
C ALA A 75 -6.33 -3.75 -0.69
N SER A 76 -5.93 -4.94 -1.14
CA SER A 76 -6.71 -6.17 -0.93
C SER A 76 -6.55 -6.75 0.46
N ARG A 77 -5.38 -6.52 1.06
CA ARG A 77 -5.04 -6.91 2.43
C ARG A 77 -4.16 -5.83 3.05
N VAL A 78 -4.27 -5.64 4.36
CA VAL A 78 -3.48 -4.65 5.09
C VAL A 78 -2.78 -5.33 6.26
N VAL A 79 -1.47 -5.11 6.37
CA VAL A 79 -0.69 -5.51 7.54
C VAL A 79 -0.92 -4.48 8.64
N ILE A 80 -1.63 -4.91 9.67
CA ILE A 80 -1.85 -4.14 10.90
C ILE A 80 -0.74 -4.44 11.91
N ASN A 81 -0.45 -3.48 12.79
CA ASN A 81 0.43 -3.69 13.93
C ASN A 81 -0.42 -3.86 15.22
N GLU A 82 0.26 -4.11 16.34
CA GLU A 82 -0.35 -4.33 17.66
C GLU A 82 -1.13 -3.12 18.21
N THR A 83 -1.05 -1.95 17.58
CA THR A 83 -1.83 -0.76 17.99
C THR A 83 -3.28 -0.83 17.52
N LEU A 84 -3.59 -1.61 16.47
CA LEU A 84 -4.95 -1.95 16.08
C LEU A 84 -5.27 -3.35 16.64
N ASP A 85 -5.98 -3.35 17.77
CA ASP A 85 -6.48 -4.54 18.46
C ASP A 85 -7.59 -5.22 17.62
N GLU A 86 -7.69 -6.55 17.63
CA GLU A 86 -8.82 -7.32 17.09
C GLU A 86 -10.20 -6.81 17.56
N LYS A 87 -10.31 -6.16 18.72
CA LYS A 87 -11.53 -5.52 19.22
C LYS A 87 -11.88 -4.21 18.52
N THR A 88 -10.92 -3.62 17.80
CA THR A 88 -11.06 -2.35 17.07
C THR A 88 -11.46 -2.57 15.61
N ILE A 89 -11.39 -3.81 15.11
CA ILE A 89 -11.65 -4.18 13.71
C ILE A 89 -12.95 -4.96 13.59
#